data_AF-A0A538CEJ8-F1
#
_entry.id   AF-A0A538CEJ8-F1
#
_cell.length_a   1.000
_cell.length_b   1.000
_cell.length_c   1.000
_cell.angle_alpha   90.00
_cell.angle_beta   90.00
_cell.angle_gamma   90.00
#
_symmetry.space_group_name_H-M   'P 1'
#
loop_
_entity.id
_entity.type
_entity.pdbx_description
1 polymer ?
#
loop_
_entity_poly.entity_id
_entity_poly.type
_entity_poly.pdbx_seq_one_letter_code
_entity_poly.pdbx_strand_id
1 'polypeptide(L)' 'MPRACVIVLDAVGAGELPDAAEYGDEGSNTLGNVAHAVGGLDLPNLEALGLGNVEPLEGCPP' A
#
# COMPACT_ATOMS: atom_id res chain seq x y z
N MET A 1 -24.75 -9.51 9.50
CA MET A 1 -24.28 -8.11 9.53
C MET A 1 -25.10 -7.31 8.54
N PRO A 2 -25.94 -6.34 8.97
CA PRO A 2 -26.83 -5.63 8.04
C PRO A 2 -26.14 -4.48 7.28
N ARG A 3 -24.91 -4.12 7.65
CA ARG A 3 -24.18 -2.97 7.07
C ARG A 3 -22.72 -3.32 6.85
N ALA A 4 -22.15 -2.77 5.77
CA ALA A 4 -20.72 -2.75 5.50
C ALA A 4 -20.29 -1.29 5.29
N CYS A 5 -19.04 -0.98 5.65
CA CYS A 5 -18.38 0.26 5.27
C CYS A 5 -17.25 -0.10 4.31
N VAL A 6 -17.27 0.49 3.11
CA VAL A 6 -16.25 0.29 2.08
C VAL A 6 -15.60 1.65 1.86
N ILE A 7 -14.28 1.70 2.05
CA ILE A 7 -13.47 2.90 1.85
C ILE A 7 -12.51 2.58 0.72
N VAL A 8 -12.55 3.38 -0.34
CA VAL A 8 -11.60 3.31 -1.45
C VAL A 8 -10.56 4.40 -1.24
N LEU A 9 -9.30 3.99 -1.07
CA LEU A 9 -8.17 4.91 -1.10
C LEU A 9 -7.69 4.98 -2.54
N ASP A 10 -8.15 6.00 -3.27
CA ASP A 10 -7.87 6.14 -4.69
C ASP A 10 -6.36 6.27 -4.95
N ALA A 11 -5.88 5.56 -5.99
CA ALA A 11 -4.47 5.47 -6.40
C ALA A 11 -3.45 4.94 -5.36
N VAL A 12 -3.88 4.40 -4.21
CA VAL A 12 -2.98 3.82 -3.20
C VAL A 12 -2.63 2.36 -3.53
N GLY A 13 -1.70 2.18 -4.49
CA GLY A 13 -1.21 0.87 -4.93
C GLY A 13 -0.15 0.24 -4.01
N ALA A 14 -0.14 -1.09 -3.92
CA ALA A 14 0.76 -1.92 -3.12
C ALA A 14 1.61 -2.82 -4.04
N GLY A 15 2.48 -2.19 -4.82
CA GLY A 15 3.26 -2.86 -5.87
C GLY A 15 2.56 -3.02 -7.22
N GLU A 16 3.35 -3.43 -8.20
CA GLU A 16 2.92 -3.64 -9.58
C GLU A 16 2.14 -4.95 -9.76
N LEU A 17 1.29 -5.00 -10.77
CA LEU A 17 0.61 -6.23 -11.18
C LEU A 17 1.45 -7.01 -12.22
N PRO A 18 1.19 -8.32 -12.42
CA PRO A 18 1.94 -9.14 -13.37
C PRO A 18 1.94 -8.65 -14.82
N ASP A 19 0.97 -7.83 -15.21
CA ASP A 19 0.80 -7.24 -16.54
C ASP A 19 1.33 -5.80 -16.64
N ALA A 20 2.00 -5.26 -15.62
CA ALA A 20 2.48 -3.87 -15.61
C ALA A 20 3.35 -3.49 -16.82
N ALA A 21 4.11 -4.43 -17.36
CA ALA A 21 4.91 -4.24 -18.57
C ALA A 21 4.07 -3.91 -19.82
N GLU A 22 2.82 -4.40 -19.91
CA GLU A 22 1.90 -4.09 -21.02
C GLU A 22 1.45 -2.61 -21.01
N TYR A 23 1.51 -1.97 -19.84
CA TYR A 23 1.10 -0.58 -19.62
C TYR A 23 2.29 0.38 -19.47
N GLY A 24 3.52 -0.13 -19.42
CA GLY A 24 4.72 0.67 -19.19
C GLY A 24 4.93 1.08 -17.72
N ASP A 25 4.29 0.38 -16.79
CA ASP A 25 4.31 0.66 -15.34
C ASP A 25 5.18 -0.35 -14.56
N GLU A 26 6.09 -1.05 -15.25
CA GLU A 26 7.01 -2.01 -14.64
C GLU A 26 7.87 -1.33 -13.54
N GLY A 27 7.93 -1.94 -12.36
CA GLY A 27 8.57 -1.44 -11.15
C GLY A 27 7.73 -0.45 -10.34
N SER A 28 6.48 -0.17 -10.70
CA SER A 28 5.62 0.75 -9.95
C SER A 28 5.27 0.20 -8.56
N ASN A 29 5.42 1.03 -7.52
CA ASN A 29 4.99 0.69 -6.17
C ASN A 29 4.67 1.97 -5.39
N THR A 30 3.41 2.40 -5.36
CA THR A 30 3.02 3.67 -4.73
C THR A 30 3.34 3.71 -3.25
N LEU A 31 2.84 2.75 -2.46
CA LEU A 31 3.07 2.71 -1.01
C LEU A 31 4.55 2.58 -0.67
N GLY A 32 5.27 1.66 -1.33
CA GLY A 32 6.70 1.45 -1.11
C GLY A 32 7.54 2.69 -1.46
N ASN A 33 7.29 3.31 -2.61
CA ASN A 33 8.03 4.50 -3.05
C ASN A 33 7.76 5.71 -2.15
N VAL A 34 6.52 5.91 -1.71
CA VAL A 34 6.18 6.99 -0.76
C VAL A 34 6.85 6.74 0.59
N ALA A 35 6.75 5.52 1.13
CA ALA A 35 7.41 5.15 2.39
C ALA A 35 8.92 5.45 2.33
N HIS A 36 9.59 5.03 1.26
CA HIS A 36 11.01 5.30 1.05
C HIS A 36 11.31 6.81 0.96
N ALA A 37 10.54 7.54 0.16
CA ALA A 37 10.76 8.97 -0.08
C ALA A 37 10.61 9.84 1.18
N VAL A 38 9.76 9.42 2.12
CA VAL A 38 9.49 10.17 3.36
C VAL A 38 10.22 9.63 4.59
N GLY A 39 11.01 8.55 4.44
CA GLY A 39 11.75 7.93 5.55
C GLY A 39 10.89 7.10 6.50
N GLY A 40 9.81 6.51 5.97
CA GLY A 40 8.85 5.68 6.67
C GLY A 40 7.47 6.34 6.85
N LEU A 41 6.42 5.54 6.69
CA LEU A 41 5.03 5.98 6.88
C LEU A 41 4.64 5.95 8.37
N ASP A 42 3.97 6.99 8.87
CA ASP A 42 3.35 7.00 10.21
C ASP A 42 1.85 6.69 10.08
N LEU A 43 1.50 5.41 10.08
CA LEU A 43 0.13 4.92 9.82
C LEU A 43 -0.38 3.96 10.92
N PRO A 44 -0.39 4.36 12.20
CA PRO A 44 -0.62 3.46 13.34
C PRO A 44 -1.96 2.72 13.28
N ASN A 45 -2.98 3.34 12.69
CA ASN A 45 -4.29 2.70 12.54
C ASN A 45 -4.32 1.65 11.42
N LEU A 46 -3.64 1.91 10.29
CA LEU A 46 -3.59 0.95 9.18
C LEU A 46 -2.61 -0.19 9.49
N GLU A 47 -1.53 0.10 10.21
CA GLU A 47 -0.64 -0.89 10.83
C GLU A 47 -1.44 -1.83 11.73
N ALA A 48 -2.23 -1.31 12.68
CA ALA A 48 -3.08 -2.11 13.54
C ALA A 48 -4.18 -2.91 12.80
N LEU A 49 -4.59 -2.45 11.61
CA LEU A 49 -5.50 -3.19 10.72
C LEU A 49 -4.77 -4.25 9.87
N GLY A 50 -3.44 -4.27 9.90
CA GLY A 50 -2.60 -5.27 9.27
C GLY A 50 -2.01 -4.87 7.92
N LEU A 51 -1.92 -3.57 7.60
CA LEU A 51 -1.33 -3.12 6.33
C LEU A 51 0.11 -3.65 6.13
N GLY A 52 0.96 -3.60 7.16
CA GLY A 52 2.32 -4.14 7.10
C GLY A 52 2.43 -5.67 6.97
N ASN A 53 1.32 -6.39 7.18
CA ASN A 53 1.24 -7.83 6.93
C ASN A 53 0.99 -8.16 5.44
N VAL A 54 0.53 -7.18 4.64
CA VAL A 54 0.27 -7.36 3.21
C VAL A 54 1.58 -7.27 2.41
N GLU A 55 2.40 -6.28 2.72
CA GLU A 55 3.70 -6.04 2.08
C GLU A 55 4.65 -5.36 3.08
N PRO A 56 5.95 -5.67 3.09
CA PRO A 56 6.93 -4.95 3.90
C PRO A 56 6.94 -3.46 3.55
N LEU A 57 6.61 -2.61 4.53
CA LEU A 57 6.55 -1.15 4.38
C LEU A 57 7.39 -0.46 5.44
N GLU A 58 8.27 0.44 5.02
CA GLU A 58 9.07 1.25 5.94
C GLU A 58 8.13 2.14 6.79
N GLY A 59 8.26 2.07 8.12
CA GLY A 59 7.38 2.75 9.06
C GLY A 59 6.04 2.04 9.36
N CYS A 60 5.71 0.94 8.67
CA CYS A 60 4.50 0.15 8.93
C CYS A 60 4.85 -1.34 9.06
N PRO A 61 5.36 -1.80 10.22
CA PRO A 61 5.72 -3.19 10.44
C PRO A 61 4.51 -4.15 10.44
N PRO A 62 4.73 -5.47 10.33
CA PRO A 62 3.68 -6.49 10.44
C PRO A 62 3.02 -6.54 11.82
#